data_AF-A0A7J3VC84-F1
#
_entry.id   AF-A0A7J3VC84-F1
#
_cell.length_a   1.000
_cell.length_b   1.000
_cell.length_c   1.000
_cell.angle_alpha   90.00
_cell.angle_beta   90.00
_cell.angle_gamma   90.00
#
_symmetry.space_group_name_H-M   'P 1'
#
loop_
_entity.id
_entity.type
_entity.pdbx_description
1 polymer ?
#
loop_
_entity_poly.entity_id
_entity_poly.type
_entity_poly.pdbx_seq_one_letter_code
_entity_poly.pdbx_strand_id
1 'polypeptide(L)'
;MNCEIMEAAIFDLDGVIANVNERIEKALNELGKKKLNELSRGEKKKFWEIFLNPELLELDKPNMDIIDYIKKLKDRGLKIIIVTGRTQKQKNETLKQLNFWEVPYDEIYFRRAGDLRKDSIYKREVVKRLLKRGYNIVELWEDSNEVIKELRSLIPNAKIVKVED
;
A
#
# COMPACT_ATOMS: atom_id res chain seq x y z
N MET A 1 10.24 33.83 -5.93
CA MET A 1 9.22 32.89 -5.43
C MET A 1 9.91 31.53 -5.36
N ASN A 2 10.42 31.16 -4.18
CA ASN A 2 11.04 29.85 -4.00
C ASN A 2 9.94 28.81 -4.14
N CYS A 3 10.01 28.01 -5.20
CA CYS A 3 9.17 26.83 -5.31
C CYS A 3 9.76 25.82 -4.32
N GLU A 4 9.19 25.69 -3.12
CA GLU A 4 9.60 24.65 -2.19
C GLU A 4 9.40 23.30 -2.86
N ILE A 5 10.49 22.57 -3.05
CA ILE A 5 10.44 21.20 -3.55
C ILE A 5 9.76 20.36 -2.46
N MET A 6 8.59 19.80 -2.79
CA MET A 6 7.85 18.94 -1.87
C MET A 6 8.46 17.53 -1.92
N GLU A 7 9.50 17.30 -1.13
CA GLU A 7 10.06 15.96 -0.98
C GLU A 7 9.05 15.02 -0.33
N ALA A 8 8.86 13.84 -0.91
CA ALA A 8 7.93 12.85 -0.41
C ALA A 8 8.47 11.43 -0.45
N ALA A 9 8.02 10.64 0.52
CA ALA A 9 8.21 9.21 0.57
C ALA A 9 6.85 8.51 0.34
N ILE A 10 6.84 7.52 -0.54
CA ILE A 10 5.67 6.70 -0.84
C ILE A 10 5.79 5.37 -0.11
N PHE A 11 4.71 4.96 0.54
CA PHE A 11 4.59 3.66 1.19
C PHE A 11 3.38 2.92 0.65
N ASP A 12 3.54 1.64 0.30
CA ASP A 12 2.40 0.74 0.28
C ASP A 12 1.88 0.51 1.70
N LEU A 13 0.67 -0.04 1.79
CA LEU A 13 0.05 -0.40 3.04
C LEU A 13 0.17 -1.90 3.32
N ASP A 14 -0.45 -2.75 2.50
CA ASP A 14 -0.48 -4.20 2.73
C ASP A 14 0.90 -4.79 2.40
N GLY A 15 1.50 -5.59 3.29
CA GLY A 15 2.86 -6.12 3.11
C GLY A 15 3.98 -5.13 3.45
N VAL A 16 3.64 -3.87 3.79
CA VAL A 16 4.61 -2.83 4.17
C VAL A 16 4.25 -2.28 5.55
N ILE A 17 3.28 -1.38 5.66
CA ILE A 17 2.84 -0.82 6.95
C ILE A 17 2.01 -1.84 7.75
N ALA A 18 1.18 -2.62 7.06
CA ALA A 18 0.32 -3.63 7.63
C ALA A 18 0.77 -5.03 7.21
N ASN A 19 1.10 -5.88 8.18
CA ASN A 19 1.24 -7.31 7.96
C ASN A 19 -0.16 -7.92 7.79
N VAL A 20 -0.38 -8.58 6.66
CA VAL A 20 -1.70 -9.10 6.24
C VAL A 20 -1.78 -10.63 6.29
N ASN A 21 -0.82 -11.30 6.92
CA ASN A 21 -0.69 -12.76 6.86
C ASN A 21 -1.91 -13.47 7.44
N GLU A 22 -2.40 -13.04 8.59
CA GLU A 22 -3.61 -13.62 9.20
C GLU A 22 -4.85 -13.40 8.33
N ARG A 23 -4.93 -12.27 7.62
CA ARG A 23 -6.00 -12.00 6.67
C ARG A 23 -5.92 -12.91 5.44
N ILE A 24 -4.72 -13.19 4.93
CA ILE A 24 -4.50 -14.16 3.84
C ILE A 24 -4.89 -15.56 4.32
N GLU A 25 -4.42 -15.98 5.49
CA GLU A 25 -4.71 -17.30 6.07
C GLU A 25 -6.22 -17.49 6.28
N LYS A 26 -6.91 -16.49 6.83
CA LYS A 26 -8.37 -16.50 6.97
C LYS A 26 -9.07 -16.73 5.64
N ALA A 27 -8.70 -15.96 4.60
CA ALA A 27 -9.30 -16.08 3.28
C ALA A 27 -9.00 -17.43 2.59
N LEU A 28 -7.81 -18.00 2.79
CA LEU A 28 -7.46 -19.33 2.29
C LEU A 28 -8.23 -20.44 3.03
N ASN A 29 -8.35 -20.34 4.34
CA ASN A 29 -9.06 -21.30 5.18
C ASN A 29 -10.55 -21.38 4.83
N GLU A 30 -11.20 -20.25 4.53
CA GLU A 30 -12.59 -20.22 4.06
C GLU A 30 -12.80 -20.93 2.71
N LEU A 31 -11.73 -21.06 1.92
CA LEU A 31 -11.74 -21.81 0.67
C LEU A 31 -11.25 -23.27 0.83
N GLY A 32 -10.86 -23.67 2.04
CA GLY A 32 -10.26 -24.98 2.31
C GLY A 32 -8.88 -25.17 1.67
N LYS A 33 -8.09 -24.09 1.57
CA LYS A 33 -6.79 -24.05 0.88
C LYS A 33 -5.70 -23.65 1.85
N LYS A 34 -4.45 -24.00 1.53
CA LYS A 34 -3.29 -23.61 2.34
C LYS A 34 -2.41 -22.58 1.65
N LYS A 35 -2.44 -22.53 0.31
CA LYS A 35 -1.57 -21.64 -0.47
C LYS A 35 -2.32 -21.00 -1.64
N LEU A 36 -1.93 -19.77 -1.98
CA LEU A 36 -2.49 -19.03 -3.11
C LEU A 36 -2.32 -19.73 -4.47
N ASN A 37 -1.24 -20.50 -4.65
CA ASN A 37 -0.96 -21.22 -5.89
C ASN A 37 -1.86 -22.46 -6.08
N GLU A 38 -2.59 -22.90 -5.04
CA GLU A 38 -3.57 -24.00 -5.10
C GLU A 38 -4.94 -23.53 -5.63
N LEU A 39 -5.14 -22.21 -5.77
CA LEU A 39 -6.42 -21.64 -6.18
C LEU A 39 -6.65 -21.76 -7.69
N SER A 40 -7.78 -22.37 -8.06
CA SER A 40 -8.35 -22.27 -9.41
C SER A 40 -8.77 -20.84 -9.72
N ARG A 41 -9.06 -20.54 -11.00
CA ARG A 41 -9.50 -19.21 -11.43
C ARG A 41 -10.76 -18.73 -10.69
N GLY A 42 -11.72 -19.63 -10.44
CA GLY A 42 -12.94 -19.32 -9.70
C GLY A 42 -12.67 -19.05 -8.22
N GLU A 43 -11.80 -19.84 -7.61
CA GLU A 43 -11.41 -19.67 -6.20
C GLU A 43 -10.58 -18.40 -5.99
N LYS A 44 -9.73 -17.99 -6.94
CA LYS A 44 -9.03 -16.69 -6.88
C LYS A 44 -10.00 -15.52 -6.79
N LYS A 45 -11.10 -15.56 -7.54
CA LYS A 45 -12.14 -14.52 -7.46
C LYS A 45 -12.74 -14.47 -6.05
N LYS A 46 -13.15 -15.61 -5.51
CA LYS A 46 -13.70 -15.71 -4.15
C LYS A 46 -12.70 -15.30 -3.08
N PHE A 47 -11.43 -15.68 -3.23
CA PHE A 47 -10.35 -15.27 -2.34
C PHE A 47 -10.28 -13.76 -2.23
N TRP A 48 -10.27 -13.04 -3.36
CA TRP A 48 -10.24 -11.57 -3.34
C TRP A 48 -11.54 -10.97 -2.81
N GLU A 49 -12.69 -11.60 -3.02
CA GLU A 49 -13.95 -11.16 -2.40
C GLU A 49 -13.88 -11.24 -0.86
N ILE A 50 -13.32 -12.32 -0.31
CA ILE A 50 -13.13 -12.51 1.13
C ILE A 50 -12.04 -11.58 1.67
N PHE A 51 -10.84 -11.60 1.08
CA PHE A 51 -9.69 -10.80 1.51
C PHE A 51 -9.95 -9.29 1.51
N LEU A 52 -10.80 -8.81 0.60
CA LEU A 52 -11.16 -7.39 0.52
C LEU A 52 -12.36 -7.02 1.41
N ASN A 53 -12.92 -7.96 2.19
CA ASN A 53 -13.95 -7.65 3.18
C ASN A 53 -13.37 -6.71 4.26
N PRO A 54 -13.93 -5.51 4.47
CA PRO A 54 -13.46 -4.57 5.49
C PRO A 54 -13.42 -5.14 6.92
N GLU A 55 -14.29 -6.09 7.24
CA GLU A 55 -14.32 -6.72 8.57
C GLU A 55 -13.03 -7.50 8.86
N LEU A 56 -12.42 -8.12 7.85
CA LEU A 56 -11.19 -8.88 8.04
C LEU A 56 -9.94 -8.01 8.20
N LEU A 57 -10.05 -6.68 8.07
CA LEU A 57 -8.91 -5.80 8.33
C LEU A 57 -8.45 -5.90 9.79
N GLU A 58 -9.33 -6.20 10.74
CA GLU A 58 -8.97 -6.34 12.17
C GLU A 58 -7.86 -7.38 12.44
N LEU A 59 -7.65 -8.31 11.51
CA LEU A 59 -6.60 -9.33 11.56
C LEU A 59 -5.21 -8.80 11.19
N ASP A 60 -5.14 -7.61 10.59
CA ASP A 60 -3.86 -7.02 10.21
C ASP A 60 -3.07 -6.59 11.45
N LYS A 61 -1.74 -6.75 11.38
CA LYS A 61 -0.83 -6.31 12.43
C LYS A 61 0.05 -5.16 11.95
N PRO A 62 0.32 -4.15 12.79
CA PRO A 62 1.20 -3.05 12.40
C PRO A 62 2.65 -3.52 12.31
N ASN A 63 3.36 -3.07 11.28
CA ASN A 63 4.81 -3.15 11.22
C ASN A 63 5.43 -1.93 11.94
N MET A 64 5.70 -2.09 13.24
CA MET A 64 6.17 -0.98 14.08
C MET A 64 7.49 -0.38 13.62
N ASP A 65 8.42 -1.18 13.08
CA ASP A 65 9.70 -0.68 12.58
C ASP A 65 9.52 0.29 11.41
N ILE A 66 8.60 -0.03 10.49
CA ILE A 66 8.25 0.84 9.36
C ILE A 66 7.49 2.08 9.85
N ILE A 67 6.58 1.94 10.81
CA ILE A 67 5.84 3.07 11.38
C ILE A 67 6.80 4.06 12.06
N ASP A 68 7.76 3.57 12.85
CA ASP A 68 8.78 4.41 13.48
C ASP A 68 9.72 5.04 12.45
N TYR A 69 9.99 4.36 11.34
CA TYR A 69 10.71 4.96 10.22
C TYR A 69 9.92 6.08 9.54
N ILE A 70 8.62 5.87 9.29
CA ILE A 70 7.71 6.89 8.76
C ILE A 70 7.70 8.13 9.65
N LYS A 71 7.60 7.96 10.98
CA LYS A 71 7.68 9.06 11.96
C LYS A 71 8.96 9.87 11.79
N LYS A 72 10.13 9.20 11.70
CA LYS A 72 11.43 9.87 11.47
C LYS A 72 11.51 10.62 10.14
N LEU A 73 10.92 10.08 9.06
CA LEU A 73 10.87 10.78 7.77
C LEU A 73 10.02 12.04 7.87
N LYS A 74 8.87 11.98 8.55
CA LYS A 74 8.00 13.13 8.75
C LYS A 74 8.65 14.21 9.62
N ASP A 75 9.37 13.83 10.68
CA ASP A 75 10.14 14.76 11.52
C ASP A 75 11.23 15.49 10.74
N ARG A 76 11.77 14.85 9.69
CA ARG A 76 12.73 15.47 8.76
C ARG A 76 12.06 16.39 7.72
N GLY A 77 10.73 16.53 7.75
CA GLY A 77 9.97 17.39 6.86
C GLY A 77 9.50 16.75 5.56
N LEU A 78 9.70 15.44 5.37
CA LEU A 78 9.19 14.76 4.18
C LEU A 78 7.67 14.60 4.26
N LYS A 79 7.02 14.74 3.10
CA LYS A 79 5.61 14.39 2.94
C LYS A 79 5.46 12.87 2.87
N ILE A 80 4.61 12.32 3.71
CA ILE A 80 4.34 10.89 3.73
C ILE A 80 3.08 10.60 2.93
N ILE A 81 3.21 9.79 1.88
CA ILE A 81 2.10 9.45 0.99
C ILE A 81 1.89 7.94 1.00
N ILE A 82 0.69 7.50 1.37
CA ILE A 82 0.33 6.09 1.30
C ILE A 82 -0.41 5.82 -0.01
N VAL A 83 0.03 4.84 -0.79
CA VAL A 83 -0.67 4.41 -2.00
C VAL A 83 -1.00 2.92 -1.87
N THR A 84 -2.27 2.60 -1.69
CA THR A 84 -2.70 1.24 -1.33
C THR A 84 -3.57 0.60 -2.41
N GLY A 85 -3.42 -0.72 -2.57
CA GLY A 85 -4.31 -1.57 -3.35
C GLY A 85 -5.71 -1.73 -2.72
N ARG A 86 -5.87 -1.41 -1.43
CA ARG A 86 -7.17 -1.44 -0.74
C ARG A 86 -8.19 -0.56 -1.46
N THR A 87 -9.40 -1.07 -1.56
CA THR A 87 -10.47 -0.36 -2.27
C THR A 87 -11.13 0.69 -1.39
N GLN A 88 -11.89 1.58 -2.00
CA GLN A 88 -12.68 2.59 -1.28
C GLN A 88 -13.68 1.99 -0.27
N LYS A 89 -14.08 0.71 -0.43
CA LYS A 89 -14.92 0.00 0.55
C LYS A 89 -14.20 -0.22 1.89
N GLN A 90 -12.88 -0.40 1.86
CA GLN A 90 -12.04 -0.63 3.03
C GLN A 90 -11.54 0.69 3.67
N LYS A 91 -11.90 1.85 3.09
CA LYS A 91 -11.35 3.15 3.49
C LYS A 91 -11.57 3.45 4.97
N ASN A 92 -12.80 3.34 5.48
CA ASN A 92 -13.10 3.75 6.84
C ASN A 92 -12.34 2.91 7.88
N GLU A 93 -12.34 1.58 7.73
CA GLU A 93 -11.61 0.68 8.62
C GLU A 93 -10.09 0.87 8.50
N THR A 94 -9.57 1.09 7.29
CA THR A 94 -8.15 1.42 7.09
C THR A 94 -7.75 2.70 7.82
N LEU A 95 -8.57 3.76 7.75
CA LEU A 95 -8.26 5.02 8.44
C LEU A 95 -8.29 4.86 9.97
N LYS A 96 -9.21 4.04 10.51
CA LYS A 96 -9.24 3.70 11.94
C LYS A 96 -7.97 2.94 12.36
N GLN A 97 -7.54 1.96 11.58
CA GLN A 97 -6.30 1.22 11.83
C GLN A 97 -5.07 2.13 11.84
N LEU A 98 -4.90 2.95 10.80
CA LEU A 98 -3.77 3.87 10.72
C LEU A 98 -3.76 4.85 11.90
N ASN A 99 -4.92 5.31 12.34
CA ASN A 99 -5.04 6.15 13.52
C ASN A 99 -4.69 5.39 14.82
N PHE A 100 -5.19 4.17 14.98
CA PHE A 100 -4.92 3.33 16.15
C PHE A 100 -3.44 2.95 16.26
N TRP A 101 -2.77 2.72 15.13
CA TRP A 101 -1.33 2.45 15.06
C TRP A 101 -0.47 3.72 15.03
N GLU A 102 -1.09 4.89 15.15
CA GLU A 102 -0.41 6.20 15.13
C GLU A 102 0.50 6.41 13.92
N VAL A 103 0.08 5.94 12.74
CA VAL A 103 0.83 6.11 11.49
C VAL A 103 0.63 7.52 10.97
N PRO A 104 1.66 8.37 10.92
CA PRO A 104 1.47 9.72 10.44
C PRO A 104 1.60 9.75 8.92
N TYR A 105 0.63 10.34 8.23
CA TYR A 105 0.66 10.53 6.78
C TYR A 105 0.11 11.90 6.39
N ASP A 106 0.42 12.37 5.18
CA ASP A 106 -0.08 13.62 4.61
C ASP A 106 -1.18 13.35 3.59
N GLU A 107 -1.01 12.30 2.78
CA GLU A 107 -2.00 11.88 1.78
C GLU A 107 -2.12 10.35 1.73
N ILE A 108 -3.31 9.86 1.40
CA ILE A 108 -3.56 8.44 1.16
C ILE A 108 -4.45 8.23 -0.07
N TYR A 109 -4.06 7.29 -0.92
CA TYR A 109 -4.74 6.98 -2.18
C TYR A 109 -5.26 5.55 -2.20
N PHE A 110 -6.59 5.43 -2.15
CA PHE A 110 -7.30 4.16 -2.28
C PHE A 110 -7.64 3.85 -3.72
N ARG A 111 -7.65 2.56 -4.05
CA ARG A 111 -8.15 2.06 -5.32
C ARG A 111 -9.65 2.35 -5.45
N ARG A 112 -10.06 2.86 -6.62
CA ARG A 112 -11.47 3.12 -6.92
C ARG A 112 -12.26 1.81 -6.99
N ALA A 113 -13.51 1.84 -6.52
CA ALA A 113 -14.40 0.71 -6.65
C ALA A 113 -14.59 0.33 -8.13
N GLY A 114 -14.47 -0.97 -8.45
CA GLY A 114 -14.58 -1.48 -9.81
C GLY A 114 -13.31 -1.38 -10.65
N ASP A 115 -12.21 -0.83 -10.14
CA ASP A 115 -10.93 -0.84 -10.85
C ASP A 115 -10.24 -2.22 -10.76
N LEU A 116 -10.49 -3.05 -11.77
CA LEU A 116 -9.95 -4.40 -11.92
C LEU A 116 -8.57 -4.45 -12.59
N ARG A 117 -7.96 -3.29 -12.88
CA ARG A 117 -6.62 -3.25 -13.49
C ARG A 117 -5.58 -3.70 -12.48
N LYS A 118 -4.44 -4.17 -12.98
CA LYS A 118 -3.30 -4.57 -12.16
C LYS A 118 -2.87 -3.48 -11.19
N ASP A 119 -2.30 -3.90 -10.06
CA ASP A 119 -1.83 -2.98 -9.03
C ASP A 119 -0.75 -2.03 -9.49
N SER A 120 0.22 -2.55 -10.25
CA SER A 120 1.26 -1.76 -10.92
C SER A 120 0.70 -0.62 -11.78
N ILE A 121 -0.37 -0.88 -12.56
CA ILE A 121 -0.98 0.13 -13.44
C ILE A 121 -1.69 1.23 -12.65
N TYR A 122 -2.49 0.84 -11.64
CA TYR A 122 -3.16 1.80 -10.77
C TYR A 122 -2.15 2.68 -10.00
N LYS A 123 -1.17 2.05 -9.33
CA LYS A 123 -0.15 2.78 -8.56
C LYS A 123 0.68 3.70 -9.46
N ARG A 124 1.03 3.26 -10.69
CA ARG A 124 1.68 4.12 -11.70
C ARG A 124 0.89 5.38 -12.01
N GLU A 125 -0.43 5.29 -12.16
CA GLU A 125 -1.28 6.46 -12.41
C GLU A 125 -1.32 7.42 -11.22
N VAL A 126 -1.36 6.88 -10.00
CA VAL A 126 -1.26 7.71 -8.78
C VAL A 126 0.07 8.44 -8.75
N VAL A 127 1.19 7.74 -8.91
CA VAL A 127 2.54 8.33 -8.88
C VAL A 127 2.72 9.38 -9.98
N LYS A 128 2.25 9.12 -11.21
CA LYS A 128 2.28 10.14 -12.28
C LYS A 128 1.53 11.42 -11.91
N ARG A 129 0.41 11.32 -11.20
CA ARG A 129 -0.36 12.49 -10.74
C ARG A 129 0.39 13.25 -9.64
N LEU A 130 1.03 12.54 -8.71
CA LEU A 130 1.86 13.16 -7.67
C LEU A 130 3.04 13.93 -8.27
N LEU A 131 3.76 13.33 -9.22
CA LEU A 131 4.85 14.01 -9.93
C LEU A 131 4.37 15.27 -10.66
N LYS A 132 3.21 15.20 -11.33
CA LYS A 132 2.60 16.37 -11.98
C LYS A 132 2.16 17.47 -11.01
N ARG A 133 1.86 17.11 -9.75
CA ARG A 133 1.54 18.06 -8.68
C ARG A 133 2.78 18.72 -8.07
N GLY A 134 3.99 18.35 -8.51
CA GLY A 134 5.24 18.96 -8.05
C GLY A 134 5.95 18.19 -6.93
N TYR A 135 5.49 16.99 -6.57
CA TYR A 135 6.20 16.15 -5.61
C TYR A 135 7.52 15.64 -6.19
N ASN A 136 8.58 15.77 -5.41
CA ASN A 136 9.84 15.06 -5.63
C ASN A 136 9.82 13.78 -4.80
N ILE A 137 9.52 12.63 -5.43
CA ILE A 137 9.51 11.35 -4.72
C ILE A 137 10.95 10.90 -4.52
N VAL A 138 11.40 10.91 -3.26
CA VAL A 138 12.77 10.56 -2.87
C VAL A 138 12.88 9.13 -2.34
N GLU A 139 11.76 8.53 -1.94
CA GLU A 139 11.73 7.18 -1.37
C GLU A 139 10.44 6.43 -1.72
N LEU A 140 10.54 5.12 -1.98
CA LEU A 140 9.43 4.20 -2.22
C LEU A 140 9.62 2.92 -1.41
N TRP A 141 8.62 2.54 -0.61
CA TRP A 141 8.52 1.28 0.12
C TRP A 141 7.37 0.43 -0.45
N GLU A 142 7.69 -0.74 -0.97
CA GLU A 142 6.76 -1.60 -1.70
C GLU A 142 7.22 -3.07 -1.60
N ASP A 143 6.31 -4.02 -1.45
CA ASP A 143 6.59 -5.47 -1.39
C ASP A 143 6.55 -6.11 -2.80
N SER A 144 5.71 -5.58 -3.69
CA SER A 144 5.49 -6.13 -5.03
C SER A 144 6.60 -5.79 -6.04
N ASN A 145 7.33 -6.82 -6.49
CA ASN A 145 8.30 -6.71 -7.59
C ASN A 145 7.70 -6.12 -8.88
N GLU A 146 6.44 -6.44 -9.19
CA GLU A 146 5.76 -5.93 -10.39
C GLU A 146 5.54 -4.42 -10.28
N VAL A 147 5.10 -3.95 -9.11
CA VAL A 147 4.90 -2.52 -8.85
C VAL A 147 6.23 -1.78 -8.84
N ILE A 148 7.25 -2.30 -8.15
CA ILE A 148 8.59 -1.70 -8.12
C ILE A 148 9.14 -1.51 -9.54
N LYS A 149 9.07 -2.56 -10.36
CA LYS A 149 9.56 -2.51 -11.75
C LYS A 149 8.87 -1.40 -12.54
N GLU A 150 7.55 -1.29 -12.39
CA GLU A 150 6.74 -0.31 -13.08
C GLU A 150 7.05 1.13 -12.62
N LEU A 151 7.18 1.34 -11.32
CA LEU A 151 7.41 2.66 -10.72
C LEU A 151 8.84 3.16 -10.88
N ARG A 152 9.85 2.27 -10.91
CA ARG A 152 11.27 2.64 -11.05
C ARG A 152 11.52 3.55 -12.26
N SER A 153 10.79 3.37 -13.36
CA SER A 153 10.89 4.21 -14.55
C SER A 153 10.41 5.66 -14.36
N LEU A 154 9.56 5.92 -13.36
CA LEU A 154 8.96 7.23 -13.09
C LEU A 154 9.76 8.01 -12.05
N ILE A 155 10.44 7.30 -11.15
CA ILE A 155 11.17 7.85 -10.01
C ILE A 155 12.62 7.30 -9.98
N PRO A 156 13.42 7.51 -11.04
CA PRO A 156 14.72 6.86 -11.22
C PRO A 156 15.75 7.22 -10.13
N ASN A 157 15.56 8.36 -9.45
CA ASN A 157 16.47 8.85 -8.40
C ASN A 157 15.99 8.51 -6.99
N ALA A 158 14.81 7.92 -6.84
CA ALA A 158 14.28 7.57 -5.53
C ALA A 158 15.02 6.35 -4.95
N LYS A 159 15.24 6.36 -3.64
CA LYS A 159 15.59 5.15 -2.89
C LYS A 159 14.40 4.19 -2.94
N ILE A 160 14.58 3.01 -3.51
CA ILE A 160 13.55 1.97 -3.53
C ILE A 160 13.90 0.92 -2.49
N VAL A 161 13.02 0.74 -1.52
CA VAL A 161 13.09 -0.31 -0.50
C VAL A 161 12.04 -1.36 -0.82
N LYS A 162 12.51 -2.57 -1.15
CA LYS A 162 11.62 -3.72 -1.26
C LYS A 162 11.44 -4.32 0.13
N VAL A 163 10.21 -4.38 0.62
CA VAL A 163 9.90 -5.11 1.86
C VAL A 163 9.72 -6.58 1.50
N GLU A 164 10.30 -7.46 2.30
CA GLU A 164 10.14 -8.91 2.15
C GLU A 164 9.29 -9.42 3.31
N ASP A 165 8.36 -10.32 3.01
CA ASP A 165 7.55 -11.05 3.98
C ASP A 165 8.37 -12.09 4.76
#